data_AF-A0A7X7P1T3-F1
#
_entry.id   AF-A0A7X7P1T3-F1
#
_cell.length_a   1.000
_cell.length_b   1.000
_cell.length_c   1.000
_cell.angle_alpha   90.00
_cell.angle_beta   90.00
_cell.angle_gamma   90.00
#
_symmetry.space_group_name_H-M   'P 1'
#
loop_
_entity.id
_entity.type
_entity.pdbx_description
1 polymer ?
#
loop_
_entity_poly.entity_id
_entity_poly.type
_entity_poly.pdbx_seq_one_letter_code
_entity_poly.pdbx_strand_id
1 'polypeptide(L)'
;MSCRWARAAAAAAGLWVAAAAAGAEPFAALEAASTAPGYLARLLINETPFPGERGYVSEEDTKAAMLSILWVLHSRLNHIPEGYSQEQIAAIRTRNVIELITAENQCAGFHRGADGQPAADARVEERIGNLLGIANGGGTPGRFARLLTFGQGLASAYLKGGIPGADRFAGLERVERVAVTGRAYSWMTGRDCYHPGGNFIGIPDGDQGLLGGNRFFTLRKDPR
;
A
#
# COMPACT_ATOMS: atom_id res chain seq x y z
N MET A 1 38.17 -80.61 -0.21
CA MET A 1 37.87 -80.02 1.11
C MET A 1 38.42 -78.61 1.14
N SER A 2 37.60 -77.63 1.58
CA SER A 2 37.97 -76.33 2.21
C SER A 2 39.05 -75.45 1.55
N CYS A 3 38.98 -74.13 1.42
CA CYS A 3 38.05 -73.07 1.78
C CYS A 3 38.80 -71.77 1.45
N ARG A 4 38.13 -70.79 0.80
CA ARG A 4 38.19 -69.34 1.06
C ARG A 4 39.55 -68.61 0.87
N TRP A 5 39.67 -67.34 0.47
CA TRP A 5 38.86 -66.15 0.73
C TRP A 5 39.10 -65.12 -0.39
N ALA A 6 38.03 -64.67 -1.04
CA ALA A 6 38.02 -63.41 -1.80
C ALA A 6 37.86 -62.26 -0.80
N ARG A 7 38.74 -61.25 -0.86
CA ARG A 7 38.59 -60.01 -0.10
C ARG A 7 37.66 -59.08 -0.88
N ALA A 8 36.41 -58.97 -0.43
CA ALA A 8 35.53 -57.88 -0.81
C ALA A 8 35.82 -56.68 0.11
N ALA A 9 36.31 -55.58 -0.47
CA ALA A 9 36.40 -54.30 0.21
C ALA A 9 35.02 -53.62 0.11
N ALA A 10 34.29 -53.55 1.22
CA ALA A 10 33.06 -52.76 1.30
C ALA A 10 33.44 -51.31 1.60
N ALA A 11 33.31 -50.42 0.61
CA ALA A 11 33.31 -48.98 0.81
C ALA A 11 31.91 -48.56 1.27
N ALA A 12 31.74 -48.25 2.55
CA ALA A 12 30.53 -47.63 3.06
C ALA A 12 30.56 -46.14 2.72
N ALA A 13 29.91 -45.75 1.62
CA ALA A 13 29.59 -44.36 1.34
C ALA A 13 28.42 -43.94 2.24
N GLY A 14 28.73 -43.21 3.32
CA GLY A 14 27.71 -42.57 4.15
C GLY A 14 27.00 -41.48 3.35
N LEU A 15 25.76 -41.75 2.95
CA LEU A 15 24.87 -40.74 2.37
C LEU A 15 24.40 -39.81 3.50
N TRP A 16 25.09 -38.69 3.68
CA TRP A 16 24.59 -37.59 4.51
C TRP A 16 23.49 -36.86 3.72
N VAL A 17 22.23 -37.26 3.94
CA VAL A 17 21.09 -36.46 3.51
C VAL A 17 21.00 -35.27 4.46
N ALA A 18 21.51 -34.12 4.02
CA ALA A 18 21.24 -32.85 4.68
C ALA A 18 19.73 -32.57 4.52
N ALA A 19 18.95 -32.83 5.57
CA ALA A 19 17.58 -32.35 5.65
C ALA A 19 17.65 -30.82 5.72
N ALA A 20 17.31 -30.14 4.61
CA ALA A 20 17.03 -28.72 4.65
C ALA A 20 15.88 -28.52 5.63
N ALA A 21 16.14 -27.85 6.76
CA ALA A 21 15.09 -27.39 7.64
C ALA A 21 14.22 -26.42 6.83
N ALA A 22 13.06 -26.88 6.36
CA ALA A 22 12.04 -26.00 5.83
C ALA A 22 11.63 -25.08 6.97
N GLY A 23 12.13 -23.84 6.96
CA GLY A 23 11.64 -22.79 7.84
C GLY A 23 10.13 -22.68 7.64
N ALA A 24 9.38 -22.46 8.73
CA ALA A 24 7.96 -22.20 8.60
C ALA A 24 7.75 -20.99 7.68
N GLU A 25 6.84 -21.12 6.71
CA GLU A 25 6.49 -20.02 5.82
C GLU A 25 6.04 -18.81 6.65
N PRO A 26 6.50 -17.59 6.32
CA PRO A 26 6.11 -16.40 7.06
C PRO A 26 4.60 -16.17 6.94
N PHE A 27 3.97 -15.71 8.02
CA PHE A 27 2.54 -15.36 8.02
C PHE A 27 2.22 -14.18 7.10
N ALA A 28 3.18 -13.28 6.89
CA ALA A 28 3.08 -12.21 5.90
C ALA A 28 4.44 -11.93 5.26
N ALA A 29 4.40 -11.65 3.97
CA ALA A 29 5.53 -11.20 3.17
C ALA A 29 5.04 -10.13 2.19
N LEU A 30 5.95 -9.22 1.81
CA LEU A 30 5.74 -8.26 0.73
C LEU A 30 6.68 -8.59 -0.42
N GLU A 31 6.24 -8.31 -1.64
CA GLU A 31 7.15 -8.35 -2.79
C GLU A 31 8.27 -7.30 -2.62
N ALA A 32 9.35 -7.44 -3.39
CA ALA A 32 10.47 -6.51 -3.31
C ALA A 32 10.03 -5.06 -3.63
N ALA A 33 10.62 -4.07 -2.95
CA ALA A 33 10.29 -2.65 -3.13
C ALA A 33 10.48 -2.16 -4.58
N SER A 34 11.42 -2.76 -5.31
CA SER A 34 11.70 -2.47 -6.72
C SER A 34 10.63 -2.98 -7.69
N THR A 35 9.68 -3.79 -7.23
CA THR A 35 8.54 -4.26 -8.04
C THR A 35 7.36 -3.31 -7.87
N ALA A 36 6.55 -3.13 -8.92
CA ALA A 36 5.37 -2.27 -8.83
C ALA A 36 4.38 -2.70 -7.72
N PRO A 37 4.04 -4.00 -7.54
CA PRO A 37 3.15 -4.43 -6.46
C PRO A 37 3.77 -4.21 -5.08
N GLY A 38 5.04 -4.59 -4.88
CA GLY A 38 5.74 -4.38 -3.62
C GLY A 38 5.89 -2.90 -3.26
N TYR A 39 6.06 -2.03 -4.24
CA TYR A 39 6.14 -0.59 -4.05
C TYR A 39 4.80 0.03 -3.63
N LEU A 40 3.74 -0.27 -4.39
CA LEU A 40 2.41 0.23 -4.09
C LEU A 40 1.91 -0.31 -2.74
N ALA A 41 2.20 -1.57 -2.40
CA ALA A 41 1.87 -2.13 -1.10
C ALA A 41 2.51 -1.34 0.05
N ARG A 42 3.80 -0.98 -0.08
CA ARG A 42 4.50 -0.15 0.91
C ARG A 42 3.83 1.21 1.10
N LEU A 43 3.39 1.87 0.02
CA LEU A 43 2.63 3.12 0.15
C LEU A 43 1.35 2.91 0.96
N LEU A 44 0.51 1.95 0.58
CA LEU A 44 -0.76 1.70 1.27
C LEU A 44 -0.56 1.36 2.75
N ILE A 45 0.45 0.56 3.07
CA ILE A 45 0.80 0.18 4.44
C ILE A 45 1.41 1.35 5.21
N ASN A 46 2.27 2.16 4.58
CA ASN A 46 2.89 3.32 5.20
C ASN A 46 1.88 4.41 5.57
N GLU A 47 0.93 4.64 4.67
CA GLU A 47 -0.07 5.72 4.82
C GLU A 47 -1.21 5.35 5.77
N THR A 48 -1.22 4.15 6.37
CA THR A 48 -2.31 3.73 7.26
C THR A 48 -1.81 3.18 8.60
N PRO A 49 -2.52 3.46 9.70
CA PRO A 49 -2.11 3.06 11.03
C PRO A 49 -2.39 1.57 11.28
N PHE A 50 -1.49 0.95 12.05
CA PHE A 50 -1.56 -0.42 12.52
C PHE A 50 -1.86 -0.47 14.02
N PRO A 51 -2.25 -1.63 14.58
CA PRO A 51 -2.59 -1.72 16.00
C PRO A 51 -1.49 -1.17 16.92
N GLY A 52 -1.85 -0.29 17.84
CA GLY A 52 -0.91 0.38 18.75
C GLY A 52 -0.32 1.68 18.22
N GLU A 53 -0.51 1.99 16.92
CA GLU A 53 -0.13 3.28 16.35
C GLU A 53 -1.23 4.33 16.56
N ARG A 54 -0.83 5.60 16.58
CA ARG A 54 -1.77 6.72 16.72
C ARG A 54 -2.71 6.75 15.51
N GLY A 55 -4.01 6.85 15.79
CA GLY A 55 -5.06 6.91 14.76
C GLY A 55 -5.58 5.54 14.31
N TYR A 56 -5.03 4.44 14.84
CA TYR A 56 -5.63 3.11 14.63
C TYR A 56 -6.98 3.00 15.32
N VAL A 57 -8.00 2.60 14.56
CA VAL A 57 -9.36 2.35 15.07
C VAL A 57 -9.70 0.86 15.00
N SER A 58 -9.60 0.27 13.80
CA SER A 58 -9.90 -1.15 13.58
C SER A 58 -9.17 -1.69 12.35
N GLU A 59 -9.16 -3.02 12.20
CA GLU A 59 -8.63 -3.68 10.99
C GLU A 59 -9.45 -3.27 9.74
N GLU A 60 -10.76 -3.14 9.86
CA GLU A 60 -11.64 -2.75 8.76
C GLU A 60 -11.40 -1.30 8.33
N ASP A 61 -11.21 -0.40 9.29
CA ASP A 61 -10.94 1.01 9.03
C ASP A 61 -9.59 1.23 8.34
N THR A 62 -8.55 0.52 8.77
CA THR A 62 -7.24 0.51 8.07
C THR A 62 -7.38 0.01 6.63
N LYS A 63 -8.12 -1.09 6.40
CA LYS A 63 -8.36 -1.61 5.04
C LYS A 63 -9.16 -0.63 4.18
N ALA A 64 -10.17 0.02 4.76
CA ALA A 64 -10.96 1.05 4.09
C ALA A 64 -10.10 2.26 3.70
N ALA A 65 -9.18 2.70 4.57
CA ALA A 65 -8.25 3.77 4.27
C ALA A 65 -7.29 3.39 3.13
N MET A 66 -6.73 2.18 3.13
CA MET A 66 -5.89 1.68 2.02
C MET A 66 -6.65 1.70 0.69
N LEU A 67 -7.91 1.24 0.68
CA LEU A 67 -8.74 1.25 -0.52
C LEU A 67 -9.06 2.68 -0.99
N SER A 68 -9.35 3.60 -0.05
CA SER A 68 -9.65 4.99 -0.38
C SER A 68 -8.42 5.74 -0.93
N ILE A 69 -7.22 5.49 -0.41
CA ILE A 69 -5.97 6.02 -0.98
C ILE A 69 -5.80 5.53 -2.42
N LEU A 70 -6.07 4.25 -2.68
CA LEU A 70 -6.01 3.70 -4.02
C LEU A 70 -7.04 4.36 -4.97
N TRP A 71 -8.26 4.64 -4.48
CA TRP A 71 -9.26 5.41 -5.23
C TRP A 71 -8.82 6.85 -5.53
N VAL A 72 -8.08 7.50 -4.63
CA VAL A 72 -7.50 8.83 -4.91
C VAL A 72 -6.51 8.74 -6.08
N LEU A 73 -5.57 7.80 -6.01
CA LEU A 73 -4.59 7.57 -7.08
C LEU A 73 -5.30 7.25 -8.40
N HIS A 74 -6.31 6.39 -8.36
CA HIS A 74 -7.10 6.01 -9.53
C HIS A 74 -7.86 7.20 -10.12
N SER A 75 -8.46 8.06 -9.29
CA SER A 75 -9.19 9.24 -9.73
C SER A 75 -8.26 10.28 -10.37
N ARG A 76 -7.08 10.50 -9.80
CA ARG A 76 -6.03 11.35 -10.38
C ARG A 76 -5.50 10.84 -11.72
N LEU A 77 -5.61 9.55 -12.01
CA LEU A 77 -5.19 8.96 -13.29
C LEU A 77 -6.31 8.97 -14.35
N ASN A 78 -7.55 8.69 -13.94
CA ASN A 78 -8.61 8.29 -14.86
C ASN A 78 -9.85 9.19 -14.84
N HIS A 79 -10.00 10.05 -13.83
CA HIS A 79 -11.21 10.84 -13.61
C HIS A 79 -10.86 12.32 -13.36
N ILE A 80 -10.25 12.97 -14.36
CA ILE A 80 -9.97 14.41 -14.28
C ILE A 80 -11.29 15.18 -14.46
N PRO A 81 -11.75 15.95 -13.46
CA PRO A 81 -12.98 16.72 -13.61
C PRO A 81 -12.82 17.87 -14.61
N GLU A 82 -13.93 18.31 -15.19
CA GLU A 82 -13.97 19.52 -16.01
C GLU A 82 -13.42 20.73 -15.24
N GLY A 83 -12.67 21.59 -15.92
CA GLY A 83 -12.01 22.75 -15.31
C GLY A 83 -10.66 22.45 -14.64
N TYR A 84 -10.29 21.18 -14.47
CA TYR A 84 -8.99 20.76 -13.95
C TYR A 84 -8.13 20.10 -15.03
N SER A 85 -6.82 20.22 -14.89
CA SER A 85 -5.84 19.37 -15.58
C SER A 85 -5.29 18.29 -14.64
N GLN A 86 -4.72 17.23 -15.20
CA GLN A 86 -4.07 16.20 -14.39
C GLN A 86 -2.88 16.76 -13.61
N GLU A 87 -2.11 17.64 -14.23
CA GLU A 87 -0.96 18.31 -13.63
C GLU A 87 -1.36 19.17 -12.43
N GLN A 88 -2.53 19.82 -12.46
CA GLN A 88 -3.02 20.60 -11.30
C GLN A 88 -3.36 19.74 -10.09
N ILE A 89 -3.82 18.50 -10.31
CA ILE A 89 -4.27 17.62 -9.21
C ILE A 89 -3.23 16.55 -8.82
N ALA A 90 -2.28 16.26 -9.69
CA ALA A 90 -1.29 15.18 -9.53
C ALA A 90 0.16 15.62 -9.81
N ALA A 91 0.42 16.90 -10.10
CA ALA A 91 1.72 17.48 -10.46
C ALA A 91 2.38 16.92 -11.74
N ILE A 92 1.81 15.88 -12.35
CA ILE A 92 2.36 15.21 -13.53
C ILE A 92 1.22 14.75 -14.44
N ARG A 93 1.53 14.60 -15.74
CA ARG A 93 0.67 13.92 -16.70
C ARG A 93 1.16 12.50 -16.92
N THR A 94 0.37 11.51 -16.51
CA THR A 94 0.74 10.10 -16.65
C THR A 94 -0.48 9.18 -16.61
N ARG A 95 -0.29 7.95 -17.12
CA ARG A 95 -1.23 6.83 -16.91
C ARG A 95 -0.64 5.75 -16.00
N ASN A 96 0.58 5.98 -15.49
CA ASN A 96 1.31 5.05 -14.65
C ASN A 96 1.22 5.50 -13.20
N VAL A 97 0.63 4.66 -12.34
CA VAL A 97 0.47 4.95 -10.92
C VAL A 97 1.82 5.14 -10.21
N ILE A 98 2.87 4.44 -10.64
CA ILE A 98 4.20 4.56 -10.04
C ILE A 98 4.80 5.92 -10.36
N GLU A 99 4.66 6.39 -11.60
CA GLU A 99 5.07 7.76 -11.97
C GLU A 99 4.35 8.81 -11.15
N LEU A 100 3.03 8.65 -10.97
CA LEU A 100 2.24 9.56 -10.12
C LEU A 100 2.76 9.57 -8.69
N ILE A 101 2.97 8.41 -8.07
CA ILE A 101 3.46 8.31 -6.67
C ILE A 101 4.83 8.99 -6.52
N THR A 102 5.73 8.78 -7.48
CA THR A 102 7.09 9.33 -7.44
C THR A 102 7.20 10.79 -7.90
N ALA A 103 6.10 11.40 -8.38
CA ALA A 103 6.12 12.78 -8.80
C ALA A 103 6.29 13.72 -7.59
N GLU A 104 6.83 14.90 -7.86
CA GLU A 104 7.17 15.85 -6.82
C GLU A 104 5.95 16.18 -5.94
N ASN A 105 6.16 16.15 -4.62
CA ASN A 105 5.16 16.48 -3.61
C ASN A 105 3.88 15.60 -3.65
N GLN A 106 3.90 14.42 -4.29
CA GLN A 106 2.74 13.53 -4.32
C GLN A 106 2.65 12.60 -3.12
N CYS A 107 3.74 11.90 -2.76
CA CYS A 107 3.76 10.93 -1.65
C CYS A 107 5.08 11.06 -0.88
N ALA A 108 5.03 11.57 0.36
CA ALA A 108 6.23 11.84 1.14
C ALA A 108 6.97 10.54 1.53
N GLY A 109 8.25 10.46 1.16
CA GLY A 109 9.09 9.27 1.38
C GLY A 109 9.01 8.21 0.30
N PHE A 110 8.41 8.53 -0.84
CA PHE A 110 8.33 7.70 -2.05
C PHE A 110 8.93 8.49 -3.22
N HIS A 111 9.93 7.92 -3.88
CA HIS A 111 10.70 8.62 -4.91
C HIS A 111 11.24 7.64 -5.96
N ARG A 112 11.92 8.17 -6.99
CA ARG A 112 12.77 7.38 -7.89
C ARG A 112 14.18 7.32 -7.34
N GLY A 113 14.72 6.12 -7.16
CA GLY A 113 16.10 5.89 -6.78
C GLY A 113 17.08 6.35 -7.86
N ALA A 114 18.37 6.34 -7.52
CA ALA A 114 19.45 6.73 -8.44
C ALA A 114 19.56 5.85 -9.70
N ASP A 115 19.04 4.62 -9.62
CA ASP A 115 18.91 3.66 -10.71
C ASP A 115 17.62 3.83 -11.54
N GLY A 116 16.81 4.85 -11.22
CA GLY A 116 15.53 5.14 -11.86
C GLY A 116 14.37 4.26 -11.39
N GLN A 117 14.61 3.28 -10.53
CA GLN A 117 13.58 2.39 -9.99
C GLN A 117 12.78 3.07 -8.87
N PRO A 118 11.52 2.68 -8.65
CA PRO A 118 10.78 3.17 -7.50
C PRO A 118 11.44 2.73 -6.19
N ALA A 119 11.62 3.67 -5.28
CA ALA A 119 12.26 3.47 -3.98
C ALA A 119 11.51 4.24 -2.88
N ALA A 120 11.62 3.75 -1.65
CA ALA A 120 11.08 4.39 -0.47
C ALA A 120 12.22 4.79 0.47
N ASP A 121 11.99 5.82 1.29
CA ASP A 121 12.97 6.27 2.27
C ASP A 121 13.25 5.18 3.32
N ALA A 122 14.44 5.22 3.91
CA ALA A 122 14.85 4.29 4.96
C ALA A 122 13.83 4.17 6.12
N ARG A 123 13.18 5.29 6.50
CA ARG A 123 12.15 5.30 7.55
C ARG A 123 10.89 4.47 7.18
N VAL A 124 10.55 4.40 5.90
CA VAL A 124 9.42 3.61 5.40
C VAL A 124 9.79 2.13 5.48
N GLU A 125 10.97 1.76 4.97
CA GLU A 125 11.44 0.37 5.02
C GLU A 125 11.64 -0.13 6.46
N GLU A 126 12.15 0.72 7.36
CA GLU A 126 12.27 0.39 8.79
C GLU A 126 10.90 0.09 9.41
N ARG A 127 9.91 0.95 9.16
CA ARG A 127 8.54 0.71 9.65
C ARG A 127 7.98 -0.59 9.08
N ILE A 128 8.12 -0.83 7.79
CA ILE A 128 7.65 -2.07 7.14
C ILE A 128 8.34 -3.31 7.74
N GLY A 129 9.65 -3.25 7.96
CA GLY A 129 10.41 -4.31 8.62
C GLY A 129 9.90 -4.60 10.03
N ASN A 130 9.61 -3.56 10.81
CA ASN A 130 9.03 -3.71 12.16
C ASN A 130 7.65 -4.37 12.12
N LEU A 131 6.77 -3.95 11.19
CA LEU A 131 5.44 -4.54 11.04
C LEU A 131 5.51 -6.02 10.62
N LEU A 132 6.42 -6.37 9.71
CA LEU A 132 6.69 -7.75 9.30
C LEU A 132 7.25 -8.58 10.46
N GLY A 133 8.16 -8.01 11.27
CA GLY A 133 8.68 -8.66 12.47
C GLY A 133 7.57 -8.99 13.47
N ILE A 134 6.65 -8.06 13.72
CA ILE A 134 5.48 -8.29 14.59
C ILE A 134 4.55 -9.36 13.97
N ALA A 135 4.28 -9.26 12.67
CA ALA A 135 3.39 -10.19 11.97
C ALA A 135 3.90 -11.64 12.02
N ASN A 136 5.21 -11.83 11.91
CA ASN A 136 5.87 -13.13 11.79
C ASN A 136 6.48 -13.65 13.12
N GLY A 137 6.48 -12.85 14.19
CA GLY A 137 7.05 -13.25 15.49
C GLY A 137 6.14 -14.12 16.37
N GLY A 138 4.86 -14.25 16.02
CA GLY A 138 3.88 -15.06 16.78
C GLY A 138 3.88 -16.54 16.39
N GLY A 139 2.99 -17.33 17.02
CA GLY A 139 2.73 -18.72 16.62
C GLY A 139 1.55 -18.90 15.64
N THR A 140 0.81 -17.83 15.34
CA THR A 140 -0.38 -17.83 14.47
C THR A 140 -0.52 -16.47 13.78
N PRO A 141 -1.07 -16.38 12.55
CA PRO A 141 -1.27 -15.10 11.87
C PRO A 141 -2.24 -14.18 12.63
N GLY A 142 -1.74 -13.02 13.06
CA GLY A 142 -2.49 -11.98 13.75
C GLY A 142 -3.06 -10.88 12.84
N ARG A 143 -3.54 -9.78 13.44
CA ARG A 143 -4.05 -8.60 12.72
C ARG A 143 -3.00 -7.98 11.78
N PHE A 144 -1.74 -7.90 12.22
CA PHE A 144 -0.64 -7.36 11.43
C PHE A 144 -0.45 -8.16 10.14
N ALA A 145 -0.38 -9.50 10.25
CA ALA A 145 -0.26 -10.37 9.09
C ALA A 145 -1.42 -10.15 8.11
N ARG A 146 -2.67 -10.13 8.59
CA ARG A 146 -3.84 -9.89 7.74
C ARG A 146 -3.85 -8.53 7.05
N LEU A 147 -3.42 -7.46 7.73
CA LEU A 147 -3.32 -6.13 7.14
C LEU A 147 -2.22 -6.03 6.08
N LEU A 148 -1.04 -6.63 6.34
CA LEU A 148 0.07 -6.68 5.37
C LEU A 148 -0.31 -7.48 4.13
N THR A 149 -0.88 -8.69 4.32
CA THR A 149 -1.37 -9.52 3.22
C THR A 149 -2.47 -8.82 2.43
N PHE A 150 -3.37 -8.10 3.10
CA PHE A 150 -4.39 -7.30 2.42
C PHE A 150 -3.75 -6.18 1.58
N GLY A 151 -2.80 -5.41 2.12
CA GLY A 151 -2.11 -4.35 1.38
C GLY A 151 -1.38 -4.87 0.13
N GLN A 152 -0.62 -5.96 0.26
CA GLN A 152 0.04 -6.61 -0.88
C GLN A 152 -0.97 -7.12 -1.92
N GLY A 153 -2.02 -7.81 -1.47
CA GLY A 153 -3.07 -8.34 -2.33
C GLY A 153 -3.82 -7.24 -3.09
N LEU A 154 -4.14 -6.14 -2.40
CA LEU A 154 -4.82 -4.98 -2.98
C LEU A 154 -3.95 -4.30 -4.05
N ALA A 155 -2.67 -4.07 -3.76
CA ALA A 155 -1.72 -3.50 -4.73
C ALA A 155 -1.58 -4.39 -5.98
N SER A 156 -1.43 -5.69 -5.78
CA SER A 156 -1.30 -6.67 -6.87
C SER A 156 -2.55 -6.73 -7.73
N ALA A 157 -3.74 -6.78 -7.11
CA ALA A 157 -5.02 -6.79 -7.81
C ALA A 157 -5.21 -5.52 -8.65
N TYR A 158 -4.90 -4.35 -8.08
CA TYR A 158 -4.99 -3.07 -8.76
C TYR A 158 -4.12 -3.01 -10.01
N LEU A 159 -2.86 -3.39 -9.90
CA LEU A 159 -1.93 -3.34 -11.03
C LEU A 159 -2.29 -4.35 -12.12
N LYS A 160 -2.97 -5.45 -11.78
CA LYS A 160 -3.43 -6.46 -12.74
C LYS A 160 -4.67 -6.02 -13.52
N GLY A 161 -5.63 -5.36 -12.88
CA GLY A 161 -6.96 -5.16 -13.47
C GLY A 161 -7.66 -3.85 -13.13
N GLY A 162 -6.97 -2.91 -12.47
CA GLY A 162 -7.60 -1.72 -11.90
C GLY A 162 -8.36 -2.01 -10.61
N ILE A 163 -9.22 -1.08 -10.21
CA ILE A 163 -9.97 -1.17 -8.96
C ILE A 163 -11.44 -1.57 -9.24
N PRO A 164 -11.85 -2.81 -8.93
CA PRO A 164 -13.26 -3.19 -9.03
C PRO A 164 -14.03 -2.68 -7.80
N GLY A 165 -15.25 -2.22 -8.01
CA GLY A 165 -16.15 -1.80 -6.93
C GLY A 165 -16.57 -0.33 -7.04
N ALA A 166 -17.43 0.09 -6.12
CA ALA A 166 -17.89 1.47 -6.05
C ALA A 166 -16.89 2.32 -5.26
N ASP A 167 -16.45 3.43 -5.86
CA ASP A 167 -15.81 4.51 -5.13
C ASP A 167 -16.84 5.12 -4.17
N ARG A 168 -16.54 5.05 -2.87
CA ARG A 168 -17.41 5.54 -1.80
C ARG A 168 -17.76 7.01 -1.94
N PHE A 169 -16.91 7.81 -2.58
CA PHE A 169 -17.09 9.25 -2.72
C PHE A 169 -17.64 9.63 -4.09
N ALA A 170 -17.82 8.70 -5.03
CA ALA A 170 -18.24 9.04 -6.41
C ALA A 170 -19.61 9.73 -6.48
N GLY A 171 -20.52 9.43 -5.55
CA GLY A 171 -21.84 10.06 -5.48
C GLY A 171 -21.89 11.38 -4.70
N LEU A 172 -20.74 11.89 -4.22
CA LEU A 172 -20.71 13.13 -3.44
C LEU A 172 -20.90 14.35 -4.35
N GLU A 173 -22.04 15.02 -4.28
CA GLU A 173 -22.33 16.19 -5.13
C GLU A 173 -22.10 17.53 -4.42
N ARG A 174 -22.13 17.53 -3.09
CA ARG A 174 -22.01 18.73 -2.28
C ARG A 174 -21.32 18.42 -0.96
N VAL A 175 -20.46 19.32 -0.51
CA VAL A 175 -19.97 19.38 0.87
C VAL A 175 -20.41 20.71 1.45
N GLU A 176 -21.20 20.66 2.53
CA GLU A 176 -21.88 21.82 3.10
C GLU A 176 -22.66 22.62 2.03
N ARG A 177 -22.17 23.82 1.66
CA ARG A 177 -22.77 24.68 0.64
C ARG A 177 -22.01 24.69 -0.68
N VAL A 178 -20.90 23.97 -0.78
CA VAL A 178 -20.02 23.95 -1.95
C VAL A 178 -20.34 22.75 -2.84
N ALA A 179 -20.66 23.00 -4.11
CA ALA A 179 -20.76 21.94 -5.11
C ALA A 179 -19.37 21.35 -5.36
N VAL A 180 -19.28 20.03 -5.39
CA VAL A 180 -18.02 19.30 -5.55
C VAL A 180 -18.11 18.35 -6.74
N THR A 181 -16.96 17.85 -7.18
CA THR A 181 -16.83 16.98 -8.36
C THR A 181 -17.27 15.54 -8.08
N GLY A 182 -17.47 15.18 -6.82
CA GLY A 182 -17.45 13.79 -6.37
C GLY A 182 -16.03 13.25 -6.32
N ARG A 183 -15.90 12.00 -5.85
CA ARG A 183 -14.63 11.28 -5.65
C ARG A 183 -13.66 11.98 -4.68
N ALA A 184 -12.65 11.24 -4.23
CA ALA A 184 -11.52 11.84 -3.52
C ALA A 184 -10.35 12.05 -4.47
N TYR A 185 -9.68 13.20 -4.32
CA TYR A 185 -8.51 13.62 -5.09
C TYR A 185 -7.30 13.96 -4.23
N SER A 186 -7.43 13.90 -2.90
CA SER A 186 -6.29 14.00 -1.99
C SER A 186 -6.58 13.30 -0.67
N TRP A 187 -5.53 12.95 0.04
CA TRP A 187 -5.58 12.53 1.43
C TRP A 187 -4.41 13.17 2.19
N MET A 188 -4.58 13.34 3.49
CA MET A 188 -3.55 13.78 4.42
C MET A 188 -3.82 13.16 5.78
N THR A 189 -2.82 13.16 6.67
CA THR A 189 -3.05 12.90 8.10
C THR A 189 -4.21 13.76 8.59
N GLY A 190 -5.16 13.17 9.31
CA GLY A 190 -6.35 13.84 9.84
C GLY A 190 -6.05 14.80 10.99
N ARG A 191 -5.26 15.84 10.71
CA ARG A 191 -4.95 16.96 11.61
C ARG A 191 -5.36 18.25 10.94
N ASP A 192 -5.99 19.14 11.70
CA ASP A 192 -6.57 20.39 11.20
C ASP A 192 -5.55 21.35 10.57
N CYS A 193 -4.26 21.15 10.83
CA CYS A 193 -3.18 21.97 10.26
C CYS A 193 -2.83 21.63 8.80
N TYR A 194 -3.35 20.54 8.24
CA TYR A 194 -2.97 20.10 6.89
C TYR A 194 -4.06 20.42 5.87
N HIS A 195 -3.67 21.10 4.78
CA HIS A 195 -4.56 21.50 3.69
C HIS A 195 -3.89 21.30 2.32
N PRO A 196 -4.55 20.62 1.35
CA PRO A 196 -4.00 20.40 0.01
C PRO A 196 -4.14 21.60 -0.94
N GLY A 197 -4.77 22.71 -0.52
CA GLY A 197 -4.93 23.92 -1.32
C GLY A 197 -6.40 24.37 -1.44
N GLY A 198 -6.63 25.58 -1.98
CA GLY A 198 -7.94 26.25 -1.94
C GLY A 198 -9.07 25.60 -2.74
N ASN A 199 -8.73 24.71 -3.68
CA ASN A 199 -9.69 23.96 -4.50
C ASN A 199 -10.08 22.62 -3.91
N PHE A 200 -9.37 22.15 -2.88
CA PHE A 200 -9.70 20.92 -2.18
C PHE A 200 -10.67 21.20 -1.03
N ILE A 201 -11.66 20.34 -0.89
CA ILE A 201 -12.67 20.40 0.16
C ILE A 201 -12.61 19.11 0.97
N GLY A 202 -12.44 19.25 2.29
CA GLY A 202 -12.42 18.10 3.19
C GLY A 202 -13.76 17.39 3.18
N ILE A 203 -13.74 16.08 2.96
CA ILE A 203 -14.95 15.26 3.04
C ILE A 203 -15.32 15.12 4.53
N PRO A 204 -16.58 15.38 4.92
CA PRO A 204 -17.03 15.28 6.31
C PRO A 204 -16.92 13.87 6.89
N ASP A 205 -16.82 13.76 8.21
CA ASP A 205 -16.78 12.45 8.92
C ASP A 205 -18.05 11.63 8.70
N GLY A 206 -19.20 12.28 8.62
CA GLY A 206 -20.48 11.64 8.32
C GLY A 206 -20.53 10.96 6.95
N ASP A 207 -19.71 11.44 6.01
CA ASP A 207 -19.52 10.86 4.68
C ASP A 207 -18.28 9.95 4.62
N GLN A 208 -17.79 9.50 5.78
CA GLN A 208 -16.59 8.68 5.91
C GLN A 208 -15.32 9.36 5.38
N GLY A 209 -15.22 10.68 5.53
CA GLY A 209 -14.05 11.45 5.10
C GLY A 209 -12.84 11.35 6.02
N LEU A 210 -12.97 10.77 7.21
CA LEU A 210 -11.87 10.41 8.11
C LEU A 210 -11.83 8.89 8.27
N LEU A 211 -10.78 8.25 7.75
CA LEU A 211 -10.60 6.79 7.80
C LEU A 211 -9.14 6.46 8.04
N GLY A 212 -8.86 5.53 8.96
CA GLY A 212 -7.51 5.08 9.26
C GLY A 212 -6.57 6.25 9.54
N GLY A 213 -7.01 7.22 10.35
CA GLY A 213 -6.23 8.41 10.67
C GLY A 213 -6.00 9.39 9.51
N ASN A 214 -6.61 9.18 8.34
CA ASN A 214 -6.47 10.03 7.16
C ASN A 214 -7.75 10.82 6.86
N ARG A 215 -7.59 12.11 6.58
CA ARG A 215 -8.63 12.98 6.02
C ARG A 215 -8.56 12.92 4.50
N PHE A 216 -9.69 12.65 3.87
CA PHE A 216 -9.85 12.67 2.41
C PHE A 216 -10.48 13.97 1.93
N PHE A 217 -10.11 14.37 0.71
CA PHE A 217 -10.54 15.62 0.12
C PHE A 217 -11.06 15.41 -1.31
N THR A 218 -12.16 16.05 -1.64
CA THR A 218 -12.70 16.17 -2.99
C THR A 218 -12.34 17.53 -3.60
N LEU A 219 -12.74 17.81 -4.84
CA LEU A 219 -12.51 19.09 -5.51
C LEU A 219 -13.80 19.91 -5.60
N ARG A 220 -13.67 21.23 -5.58
CA ARG A 220 -14.75 22.13 -5.98
C ARG A 220 -15.18 21.82 -7.41
N LYS A 221 -16.48 21.90 -7.70
CA LYS A 221 -16.96 21.76 -9.08
C LYS A 221 -16.49 22.92 -9.97
N ASP A 222 -16.47 24.13 -9.40
CA ASP A 222 -15.95 25.34 -10.04
C ASP A 222 -14.60 25.71 -9.37
N PRO A 223 -13.46 25.52 -10.06
CA PRO A 223 -12.15 25.88 -9.55
C PRO A 223 -12.03 27.39 -9.26
N ARG A 224 -11.26 27.74 -8.23
CA ARG A 224 -10.80 29.10 -7.90
C ARG A 224 -9.43 29.36 -8.49
#